data_AF-A0A1W6ZBS3-F1
#
_entry.id   AF-A0A1W6ZBS3-F1
#
_cell.length_a   1.000
_cell.length_b   1.000
_cell.length_c   1.000
_cell.angle_alpha   90.00
_cell.angle_beta   90.00
_cell.angle_gamma   90.00
#
_symmetry.space_group_name_H-M   'P 1'
#
loop_
_entity.id
_entity.type
_entity.pdbx_description
1 polymer ?
#
loop_
_entity_poly.entity_id
_entity_poly.type
_entity_poly.pdbx_seq_one_letter_code
_entity_poly.pdbx_strand_id
1 'polypeptide(L)'
;MKTLMNTLILSLSALSLTAHAGREPSGELDYPPAVASTAELTRAAVRAQLAEARADGQLQSGEETLVLDGVQGQSATREAVRAELRQARDAGLVSFGEDGSVAG
;
A
#
# COMPACT_ATOMS: atom_id res chain seq x y z
N MET A 1 -19.79 20.57 29.77
CA MET A 1 -19.05 21.70 29.19
C MET A 1 -17.55 21.37 29.19
N LYS A 2 -16.99 21.01 28.03
CA LYS A 2 -15.56 20.69 27.84
C LYS A 2 -15.11 21.19 26.45
N THR A 3 -15.39 22.45 26.17
CA THR A 3 -15.16 23.07 24.85
C THR A 3 -14.24 24.27 24.97
N LEU A 4 -13.09 24.14 25.64
CA LEU A 4 -12.15 25.25 25.77
C LEU A 4 -10.65 24.90 25.67
N MET A 5 -10.24 23.63 25.53
CA MET A 5 -8.80 23.31 25.63
C MET A 5 -8.10 22.90 24.33
N ASN A 6 -8.80 22.59 23.24
CA ASN A 6 -8.13 22.08 22.02
C ASN A 6 -7.84 23.13 20.94
N THR A 7 -7.94 24.42 21.27
CA THR A 7 -7.51 25.52 20.40
C THR A 7 -6.18 26.09 20.90
N LEU A 8 -5.12 25.30 20.81
CA LEU A 8 -3.75 25.78 20.93
C LEU A 8 -2.95 25.15 19.77
N ILE A 9 -2.87 25.86 18.64
CA ILE A 9 -1.63 26.49 18.13
C ILE A 9 -0.55 25.40 17.94
N LEU A 10 -0.17 25.04 16.71
CA LEU A 10 0.81 25.84 16.00
C LEU A 10 0.80 25.58 14.49
N SER A 11 0.28 26.56 13.75
CA SER A 11 0.69 26.83 12.38
C SER A 11 2.10 27.43 12.37
N LEU A 12 3.05 26.85 11.65
CA LEU A 12 4.16 27.63 11.10
C LEU A 12 4.60 27.06 9.74
N SER A 13 4.23 27.82 8.72
CA SER A 13 4.65 27.73 7.34
C SER A 13 6.15 28.00 7.18
N ALA A 14 6.83 27.15 6.41
CA ALA A 14 8.02 27.52 5.65
C ALA A 14 7.95 26.84 4.28
N LEU A 15 7.37 27.56 3.31
CA LEU A 15 7.50 27.29 1.89
C LEU A 15 8.97 27.50 1.49
N SER A 16 9.78 26.46 1.60
CA SER A 16 11.13 26.44 1.04
C SER A 16 11.07 25.85 -0.37
N LEU A 17 10.76 26.68 -1.37
CA LEU A 17 10.85 26.30 -2.79
C LEU A 17 12.31 26.41 -3.23
N THR A 18 13.13 25.41 -2.89
CA THR A 18 14.43 25.24 -3.55
C THR A 18 14.17 24.54 -4.88
N ALA A 19 14.43 25.26 -5.98
CA ALA A 19 14.35 24.75 -7.33
C ALA A 19 15.34 23.57 -7.49
N HIS A 20 14.81 22.35 -7.53
CA HIS A 20 15.58 21.18 -7.95
C HIS A 20 15.61 21.19 -9.48
N ALA A 21 16.63 21.84 -10.05
CA ALA A 21 16.95 21.67 -11.46
C ALA A 21 17.35 20.22 -11.68
N GLY A 22 16.39 19.41 -12.14
CA GLY A 22 16.56 17.99 -12.45
C GLY A 22 17.66 17.80 -13.50
N ARG A 23 18.76 17.19 -13.06
CA ARG A 23 19.72 16.53 -13.94
C ARG A 23 19.10 15.18 -14.27
N GLU A 24 18.57 15.02 -15.48
CA GLU A 24 18.03 13.75 -15.98
C GLU A 24 19.12 12.67 -15.96
N PRO A 25 19.00 11.57 -15.18
CA PRO A 25 19.94 10.47 -15.25
C PRO A 25 19.59 9.60 -16.47
N SER A 26 20.49 9.60 -17.46
CA SER A 26 20.40 8.72 -18.63
C SER A 26 20.55 7.24 -18.22
N GLY A 27 19.43 6.60 -17.92
CA GLY A 27 19.03 5.23 -18.32
C GLY A 27 19.89 3.99 -18.00
N GLU A 28 21.17 4.09 -17.65
CA GLU A 28 22.04 2.91 -17.51
C GLU A 28 22.76 2.92 -16.16
N LEU A 29 22.36 1.97 -15.30
CA LEU A 29 23.08 1.42 -14.13
C LEU A 29 22.80 1.95 -12.72
N ASP A 30 21.99 3.00 -12.52
CA ASP A 30 21.76 3.56 -11.16
C ASP A 30 20.29 3.46 -10.72
N TYR A 31 19.72 2.25 -10.89
CA TYR A 31 18.37 1.92 -10.40
C TYR A 31 18.44 0.87 -9.28
N PRO A 32 17.79 1.11 -8.13
CA PRO A 32 16.98 2.29 -7.81
C PRO A 32 17.83 3.53 -7.56
N PRO A 33 17.31 4.74 -7.85
CA PRO A 33 18.01 5.97 -7.49
C PRO A 33 18.25 5.99 -5.98
N ALA A 34 19.45 6.39 -5.56
CA ALA A 34 19.75 6.56 -4.15
C ALA A 34 18.81 7.62 -3.55
N VAL A 35 17.83 7.16 -2.77
CA VAL A 35 16.95 8.05 -2.00
C VAL A 35 17.70 8.52 -0.76
N ALA A 36 17.98 9.83 -0.70
CA ALA A 36 18.51 10.43 0.52
C ALA A 36 17.46 10.31 1.62
N SER A 37 17.73 9.49 2.63
CA SER A 37 16.85 9.35 3.79
C SER A 37 17.05 10.53 4.74
N THR A 38 16.33 11.62 4.51
CA THR A 38 16.30 12.79 5.41
C THR A 38 15.35 12.50 6.58
N ALA A 39 15.77 11.63 7.51
CA ALA A 39 15.00 11.41 8.72
C ALA A 39 15.17 12.63 9.64
N GLU A 40 14.10 13.39 9.85
CA GLU A 40 14.11 14.56 10.75
C GLU A 40 14.22 14.15 12.23
N LEU A 41 13.83 12.92 12.56
CA LEU A 41 13.81 12.40 13.93
C LEU A 41 14.94 11.42 14.19
N THR A 42 15.56 11.57 15.36
CA THR A 42 16.53 10.59 15.87
C THR A 42 15.81 9.30 16.27
N ARG A 43 16.53 8.17 16.18
CA ARG A 43 16.02 6.87 16.64
C ARG A 43 15.57 6.89 18.10
N ALA A 44 16.22 7.69 18.93
CA ALA A 44 15.85 7.88 20.33
C ALA A 44 14.51 8.61 20.47
N ALA A 45 14.28 9.67 19.70
CA ALA A 45 13.03 10.42 19.70
C ALA A 45 11.84 9.57 19.22
N VAL A 46 12.04 8.73 18.20
CA VAL A 46 11.00 7.82 17.72
C VAL A 46 10.62 6.79 18.79
N ARG A 47 11.60 6.25 19.53
CA ARG A 47 11.35 5.30 20.61
C ARG A 47 10.58 5.92 21.77
N ALA A 48 10.89 7.18 22.12
CA ALA A 48 10.17 7.90 23.16
C ALA A 48 8.70 8.11 22.77
N GLN A 49 8.44 8.59 21.56
CA GLN A 49 7.07 8.77 21.04
C GLN A 49 6.29 7.45 20.98
N LEU A 50 6.96 6.36 20.58
CA LEU A 50 6.31 5.04 20.53
C LEU A 50 5.98 4.49 21.92
N ALA A 51 6.79 4.80 22.93
CA ALA A 51 6.49 4.42 24.32
C ALA A 51 5.30 5.23 24.87
N GLU A 52 5.24 6.53 24.57
CA GLU A 52 4.13 7.42 24.93
C GLU A 52 2.82 6.98 24.26
N ALA A 53 2.82 6.79 22.95
CA ALA A 53 1.65 6.31 22.21
C ALA A 53 1.15 4.93 22.69
N ARG A 54 2.06 4.07 23.16
CA ARG A 54 1.68 2.80 23.81
C ARG A 54 1.04 3.02 25.17
N ALA A 55 1.57 3.94 25.98
CA ALA A 55 1.01 4.27 27.29
C ALA A 55 -0.39 4.91 27.16
N ASP A 56 -0.59 5.72 26.13
CA ASP A 56 -1.87 6.37 25.80
C ASP A 56 -2.88 5.42 25.13
N GLY A 57 -2.50 4.17 24.91
CA GLY A 57 -3.35 3.18 24.25
C GLY A 57 -3.66 3.51 22.77
N GLN A 58 -2.88 4.39 22.15
CA GLN A 58 -3.05 4.76 20.73
C GLN A 58 -2.51 3.70 19.77
N LEU A 59 -1.69 2.77 20.26
CA LEU A 59 -1.18 1.66 19.48
C LEU A 59 -2.04 0.41 19.67
N GLN A 60 -2.72 -0.02 18.61
CA GLN A 60 -3.28 -1.36 18.50
C GLN A 60 -2.15 -2.38 18.73
N SER A 61 -2.20 -3.08 19.87
CA SER A 61 -1.23 -4.11 20.23
C SER A 61 -1.88 -5.46 19.98
N GLY A 62 -1.58 -6.06 18.83
CA GLY A 62 -2.05 -7.40 18.49
C GLY A 62 -1.60 -7.76 17.09
N GLU A 63 -1.36 -9.05 16.86
CA GLU A 63 -1.45 -9.59 15.51
C GLU A 63 -2.85 -9.28 15.01
N GLU A 64 -3.00 -8.17 14.30
CA GLU A 64 -4.04 -8.08 13.30
C GLU A 64 -3.68 -9.19 12.31
N THR A 65 -4.16 -10.41 12.60
CA THR A 65 -4.64 -11.26 11.53
C THR A 65 -5.43 -10.29 10.69
N LEU A 66 -4.97 -10.02 9.49
CA LEU A 66 -5.66 -9.20 8.53
C LEU A 66 -6.99 -9.93 8.30
N VAL A 67 -7.97 -9.67 9.16
CA VAL A 67 -9.31 -10.19 9.00
C VAL A 67 -9.82 -9.31 7.89
N LEU A 68 -9.64 -9.80 6.66
CA LEU A 68 -10.32 -9.27 5.50
C LEU A 68 -11.81 -9.55 5.74
N ASP A 69 -12.45 -8.71 6.56
CA ASP A 69 -13.89 -8.61 6.77
C ASP A 69 -14.49 -8.18 5.43
N GLY A 70 -14.56 -9.13 4.50
CA GLY A 70 -14.91 -8.84 3.11
C GLY A 70 -14.83 -10.03 2.16
N VAL A 71 -14.06 -11.08 2.47
CA VAL A 71 -14.03 -12.31 1.63
C VAL A 71 -14.80 -13.46 2.30
N GLN A 72 -15.88 -13.14 3.01
CA GLN A 72 -16.92 -14.12 3.36
C GLN A 72 -18.13 -14.00 2.43
N GLY A 73 -17.96 -13.32 1.29
CA GLY A 73 -18.88 -13.44 0.16
C GLY A 73 -18.79 -14.86 -0.40
N GLN A 74 -19.94 -15.45 -0.71
CA GLN A 74 -20.11 -16.79 -1.28
C GLN A 74 -19.12 -16.99 -2.44
N SER A 75 -17.98 -17.62 -2.15
CA SER A 75 -16.99 -17.93 -3.18
C SER A 75 -17.54 -19.08 -4.00
N ALA A 76 -17.62 -18.91 -5.32
CA ALA A 76 -18.05 -19.98 -6.20
C ALA A 76 -17.18 -21.23 -5.97
N THR A 77 -17.82 -22.40 -5.87
CA THR A 77 -17.07 -23.65 -5.77
C THR A 77 -16.26 -23.87 -7.05
N ARG A 78 -15.16 -24.63 -6.97
CA ARG A 78 -14.35 -24.94 -8.15
C ARG A 78 -15.19 -25.60 -9.25
N GLU A 79 -16.19 -26.38 -8.86
CA GLU A 79 -17.14 -27.04 -9.73
C GLU A 79 -18.03 -26.02 -10.47
N ALA A 80 -18.54 -25.01 -9.77
CA ALA A 80 -19.34 -23.95 -10.36
C ALA A 80 -18.52 -23.14 -11.38
N VAL A 81 -17.30 -22.76 -11.03
CA VAL A 81 -16.38 -22.04 -11.93
C VAL A 81 -16.08 -22.87 -13.19
N ARG A 82 -15.88 -24.19 -13.06
CA ARG A 82 -15.65 -25.08 -14.20
C ARG A 82 -16.87 -25.22 -15.11
N ALA A 83 -18.07 -25.23 -14.54
CA ALA A 83 -19.31 -25.28 -15.31
C ALA A 83 -19.50 -23.99 -16.11
N GLU A 84 -19.29 -22.84 -15.48
CA GLU A 84 -19.35 -21.53 -16.12
C GLU A 84 -18.31 -21.37 -17.23
N LEU A 85 -17.06 -21.80 -17.00
CA LEU A 85 -16.01 -21.78 -18.02
C LEU A 85 -16.36 -22.63 -19.24
N ARG A 86 -16.99 -23.81 -19.04
CA ARG A 86 -17.42 -24.66 -20.16
C ARG A 86 -18.53 -23.98 -20.96
N GLN A 87 -19.51 -23.39 -20.27
CA GLN A 87 -20.59 -22.64 -20.92
C GLN A 87 -20.05 -21.44 -21.70
N ALA A 88 -19.11 -20.69 -21.13
CA ALA A 88 -18.47 -19.56 -21.80
C ALA A 88 -17.66 -20.00 -23.02
N ARG A 89 -17.01 -21.18 -22.95
CA ARG A 89 -16.32 -21.78 -24.10
C ARG A 89 -17.28 -22.16 -25.22
N ASP A 90 -18.39 -22.81 -24.89
CA ASP A 90 -19.42 -23.19 -25.88
C ASP A 90 -20.08 -21.95 -26.51
N ALA A 91 -20.20 -20.86 -25.75
CA ALA A 91 -20.67 -19.56 -26.21
C ALA A 91 -19.61 -18.76 -26.99
N GLY A 92 -18.38 -19.26 -27.14
CA GLY A 92 -17.28 -18.57 -27.82
C GLY A 92 -16.77 -17.32 -27.11
N LEU A 93 -17.08 -17.16 -25.82
CA LEU A 93 -16.69 -15.99 -25.00
C LEU A 93 -15.27 -16.11 -24.41
N VAL A 94 -14.60 -17.25 -24.61
CA VAL A 94 -13.24 -17.53 -24.13
C VAL A 94 -12.31 -17.71 -25.32
N SER A 95 -11.30 -16.85 -25.43
CA SER A 95 -10.19 -17.00 -26.37
C SER A 95 -8.93 -17.41 -25.60
N PHE A 96 -8.32 -18.53 -26.00
CA PHE A 96 -6.99 -18.88 -25.53
C PHE A 96 -5.98 -18.22 -26.45
N GLY A 97 -5.04 -17.44 -25.90
CA GLY A 97 -3.92 -16.89 -26.65
C GLY A 97 -3.16 -18.03 -27.31
N GLU A 98 -3.21 -18.08 -28.63
CA GLU A 98 -2.54 -19.08 -29.45
C GLU A 98 -1.06 -18.72 -29.53
N ASP A 99 -0.24 -19.27 -28.64
CA ASP A 99 1.22 -19.33 -28.79
C ASP A 99 1.74 -20.59 -28.09
N GLY A 100 1.67 -21.70 -28.83
CA GLY A 100 2.10 -23.01 -28.34
C GLY A 100 2.01 -24.10 -29.40
N SER A 101 2.49 -23.80 -30.60
CA SER A 101 2.74 -24.79 -31.66
C SER A 101 3.59 -25.96 -31.12
N VAL A 102 3.03 -27.16 -31.13
CA VAL A 102 3.77 -28.40 -31.38
C VAL A 102 3.13 -29.08 -32.58
N ALA A 103 3.42 -28.55 -33.76
CA ALA A 103 3.35 -29.31 -35.00
C ALA A 103 4.61 -30.19 -35.11
N GLY A 104 4.43 -31.51 -35.29
CA GLY A 104 5.50 -32.46 -35.58
C GLY A 104 5.43 -33.72 -34.74
#